data_AF-A0A0Q9K584-F1
#
_entry.id   AF-A0A0Q9K584-F1
#
_cell.length_a   1.000
_cell.length_b   1.000
_cell.length_c   1.000
_cell.angle_alpha   90.00
_cell.angle_beta   90.00
_cell.angle_gamma   90.00
#
_symmetry.space_group_name_H-M   'P 1'
#
loop_
_entity.id
_entity.type
_entity.pdbx_description
1 polymer ?
#
loop_
_entity_poly.entity_id
_entity_poly.type
_entity_poly.pdbx_seq_one_letter_code
_entity_poly.pdbx_strand_id
1 'polypeptide(L)'
;MRKRSLIPIFRFSRIQLRNRLQWIKNLPIAAKLIIISFILIAVPLGIASYLTYTSYSASIQKNTGKYQMDVVKELTANIDTYMNELNLLTLLPYQSQQILKYMEAGGSNANLSFNERVTIEDFTKRVFANGRVDISGLTLYRVSGGTYTAMLEEQANYSLKRVEDEPWYEKVSKTGKVVYIGTFNKNGLDTNNQVYSFARKIRSVDTGKVLGYLVLDVDKNVIRNKIEAISNDKKNIMIVDSEGSMIYKSMEYWIDSDKLLPYKGAGTVVYKQDKDTELLSYYTSPFTGWTMIEMVPLATLLQDTVYVKNYIILIGAVCLLLAFIIFTIFALRITNPISELRNLMKKVVVGDLHVSIPISSRDEIGQLSQSFNIMVSKLSDLGYRLYESEIREKNAQISALQSQINPHFLYNTLGSISMYAEIQGNREVVKMTNNLSKLLRYSINSHKSQVPLNLELDHVKGYMAIQQIRFEDKIQFHVNIEPELLSYSVIRFILQPIVENSIVHGIDKGNGYGNIILTGKKQEDHMLITIQDDGAGMSAVQLQNLLDKKFDFASAEEGTGGHGLMNVHRRIALRYGNQYGIKIESSLKQGTTIFLTLPLIEDHLEGGKMDA
;
A
#
# COMPACT_ATOMS: atom_id res chain seq x y z
N MET A 1 -52.79 -6.69 -12.32
CA MET A 1 -52.09 -5.92 -11.26
C MET A 1 -50.58 -6.02 -11.43
N ARG A 2 -49.94 -4.87 -11.69
CA ARG A 2 -48.51 -4.51 -11.57
C ARG A 2 -47.41 -5.58 -11.79
N LYS A 3 -46.84 -5.56 -13.00
CA LYS A 3 -45.40 -5.86 -13.23
C LYS A 3 -44.57 -4.76 -12.53
N ARG A 4 -43.90 -5.09 -11.41
CA ARG A 4 -42.87 -4.22 -10.82
C ARG A 4 -41.55 -4.51 -11.52
N SER A 5 -41.07 -3.52 -12.27
CA SER A 5 -39.73 -3.46 -12.83
C SER A 5 -38.69 -3.47 -11.71
N LEU A 6 -37.87 -4.52 -11.67
CA LEU A 6 -36.54 -4.46 -11.08
C LEU A 6 -35.69 -3.48 -11.90
N ILE A 7 -34.73 -2.82 -11.23
CA ILE A 7 -33.78 -1.78 -11.69
C ILE A 7 -34.21 -0.36 -11.29
N PRO A 8 -33.77 0.08 -10.10
CA PRO A 8 -33.10 1.36 -10.03
C PRO A 8 -31.90 1.29 -9.07
N ILE A 9 -30.74 0.78 -9.52
CA ILE A 9 -29.50 0.83 -8.69
C ILE A 9 -28.33 1.52 -9.42
N PHE A 10 -28.42 1.80 -10.72
CA PHE A 10 -27.34 2.48 -11.45
C PHE A 10 -27.83 3.73 -12.19
N ARG A 11 -28.19 4.78 -11.45
CA ARG A 11 -28.19 6.16 -11.95
C ARG A 11 -27.23 7.01 -11.12
N PHE A 12 -25.95 6.65 -11.12
CA PHE A 12 -24.91 7.63 -10.79
C PHE A 12 -24.85 8.63 -11.94
N SER A 13 -25.09 9.92 -11.65
CA SER A 13 -24.96 10.96 -12.66
C SER A 13 -23.53 10.95 -13.21
N ARG A 14 -23.36 11.06 -14.53
CA ARG A 14 -22.03 11.13 -15.18
C ARG A 14 -21.11 12.19 -14.54
N ILE A 15 -21.70 13.22 -13.93
CA ILE A 15 -21.01 14.31 -13.24
C ILE A 15 -20.40 13.85 -11.91
N GLN A 16 -21.12 13.08 -11.09
CA GLN A 16 -20.58 12.52 -9.84
C GLN A 16 -19.46 11.50 -10.10
N LEU A 17 -19.58 10.70 -11.17
CA LEU A 17 -18.53 9.77 -11.57
C LEU A 17 -17.26 10.53 -12.00
N ARG A 18 -17.41 11.59 -12.79
CA ARG A 18 -16.30 12.40 -13.31
C ARG A 18 -15.54 13.14 -12.20
N ASN A 19 -16.24 13.64 -11.17
CA ASN A 19 -15.61 14.28 -10.01
C ASN A 19 -14.90 13.26 -9.09
N ARG A 20 -15.43 12.04 -8.92
CA ARG A 20 -14.73 10.99 -8.15
C ARG A 20 -13.51 10.42 -8.88
N LEU A 21 -13.54 10.37 -10.22
CA LEU A 21 -12.40 9.98 -11.05
C LEU A 21 -11.28 11.04 -11.09
N GLN A 22 -11.58 12.31 -10.85
CA GLN A 22 -10.55 13.37 -10.74
C GLN A 22 -9.64 13.18 -9.53
N TRP A 23 -10.16 12.70 -8.40
CA TRP A 23 -9.34 12.38 -7.23
C TRP A 23 -8.30 11.29 -7.57
N ILE A 24 -8.72 10.27 -8.34
CA ILE A 24 -7.81 9.22 -8.82
C ILE A 24 -6.73 9.80 -9.74
N LYS A 25 -7.04 10.79 -10.59
CA LYS A 25 -6.04 11.37 -11.52
C LYS A 25 -4.84 12.00 -10.81
N ASN A 26 -5.03 12.61 -9.65
CA ASN A 26 -3.96 13.33 -8.95
C ASN A 26 -3.13 12.45 -7.99
N LEU A 27 -3.51 11.18 -7.82
CA LEU A 27 -2.75 10.27 -6.97
C LEU A 27 -1.39 9.89 -7.61
N PRO A 28 -0.36 9.62 -6.78
CA PRO A 28 0.88 9.00 -7.23
C PRO A 28 0.61 7.71 -8.00
N ILE A 29 1.46 7.40 -8.99
CA ILE A 29 1.32 6.18 -9.81
C ILE A 29 1.31 4.92 -8.94
N ALA A 30 2.15 4.86 -7.90
CA ALA A 30 2.18 3.75 -6.95
C ALA A 30 0.82 3.53 -6.26
N ALA A 31 0.19 4.60 -5.76
CA ALA A 31 -1.12 4.53 -5.09
C ALA A 31 -2.23 4.07 -6.06
N LYS A 32 -2.19 4.53 -7.32
CA LYS A 32 -3.13 4.08 -8.36
C LYS A 32 -3.01 2.58 -8.62
N LEU A 33 -1.77 2.08 -8.76
CA LEU A 33 -1.51 0.66 -8.98
C LEU A 33 -2.02 -0.17 -7.79
N ILE A 34 -1.72 0.23 -6.56
CA ILE A 34 -2.17 -0.48 -5.35
C ILE A 34 -3.71 -0.52 -5.28
N ILE A 35 -4.39 0.61 -5.49
CA ILE A 35 -5.86 0.68 -5.41
C ILE A 35 -6.51 -0.17 -6.50
N ILE A 36 -6.04 -0.07 -7.75
CA ILE A 36 -6.60 -0.84 -8.87
C ILE A 36 -6.40 -2.35 -8.63
N SER A 37 -5.20 -2.76 -8.27
CA SER A 37 -4.89 -4.16 -7.99
C SER A 37 -5.64 -4.70 -6.78
N PHE A 38 -5.80 -3.90 -5.72
CA PHE A 38 -6.59 -4.28 -4.56
C PHE A 38 -8.06 -4.49 -4.91
N ILE A 39 -8.66 -3.58 -5.69
CA ILE A 39 -10.05 -3.72 -6.17
C ILE A 39 -10.19 -4.97 -7.05
N LEU A 40 -9.21 -5.24 -7.92
CA LEU A 40 -9.21 -6.39 -8.82
C LEU A 40 -9.20 -7.73 -8.07
N ILE A 41 -8.63 -7.79 -6.86
CA ILE A 41 -8.67 -8.99 -6.01
C ILE A 41 -9.87 -8.99 -5.07
N ALA A 42 -10.17 -7.85 -4.43
CA ALA A 42 -11.22 -7.77 -3.42
C ALA A 42 -12.62 -8.03 -3.97
N VAL A 43 -12.92 -7.53 -5.18
CA VAL A 43 -14.26 -7.69 -5.78
C VAL A 43 -14.54 -9.15 -6.15
N PRO A 44 -13.71 -9.86 -6.93
CA PRO A 44 -13.93 -11.27 -7.23
C PRO A 44 -13.92 -12.15 -5.98
N LEU A 45 -13.02 -11.89 -5.03
CA LEU A 45 -12.95 -12.64 -3.78
C LEU A 45 -14.22 -12.46 -2.94
N GLY A 46 -14.75 -11.23 -2.86
CA GLY A 46 -16.01 -10.94 -2.16
C GLY A 46 -17.20 -11.60 -2.82
N ILE A 47 -17.29 -11.56 -4.17
CA ILE A 47 -18.35 -12.23 -4.93
C ILE A 47 -18.27 -13.75 -4.73
N ALA A 48 -17.09 -14.34 -4.89
CA ALA A 48 -16.88 -15.78 -4.68
C ALA A 48 -17.26 -16.19 -3.26
N SER A 49 -16.81 -15.45 -2.25
CA SER A 49 -17.14 -15.70 -0.84
C SER A 49 -18.65 -15.65 -0.58
N TYR A 50 -19.34 -14.66 -1.16
CA TYR A 50 -20.79 -14.52 -1.04
C TYR A 50 -21.54 -15.67 -1.73
N LEU A 51 -21.13 -16.03 -2.96
CA LEU A 51 -21.72 -17.14 -3.71
C LEU A 51 -21.50 -18.47 -2.99
N THR A 52 -20.30 -18.71 -2.47
CA THR A 52 -19.98 -19.93 -1.72
C THR A 52 -20.81 -20.03 -0.45
N TYR A 53 -20.90 -18.96 0.35
CA TYR A 53 -21.71 -18.95 1.57
C TYR A 53 -23.19 -19.20 1.28
N THR A 54 -23.76 -18.50 0.29
CA THR A 54 -25.18 -18.67 -0.06
C THR A 54 -25.47 -20.05 -0.63
N SER A 55 -24.58 -20.60 -1.46
CA SER A 55 -24.71 -21.95 -2.03
C SER A 55 -24.56 -23.02 -0.95
N TYR A 56 -23.63 -22.85 -0.01
CA TYR A 56 -23.40 -23.77 1.10
C TYR A 56 -24.60 -23.81 2.06
N SER A 57 -25.11 -22.64 2.46
CA SER A 57 -26.30 -22.53 3.30
C SER A 57 -27.54 -23.14 2.64
N ALA A 58 -27.77 -22.88 1.35
CA ALA A 58 -28.86 -23.48 0.60
C ALA A 58 -28.71 -25.02 0.46
N SER A 59 -27.48 -25.51 0.28
CA SER A 59 -27.19 -26.94 0.19
C SER A 59 -27.47 -27.67 1.51
N ILE A 60 -27.03 -27.11 2.65
CA ILE A 60 -27.32 -27.66 3.97
C ILE A 60 -28.83 -27.68 4.21
N GLN A 61 -29.51 -26.56 3.97
CA GLN A 61 -30.96 -26.51 4.18
C GLN A 61 -31.70 -27.56 3.36
N LYS A 62 -31.32 -27.76 2.09
CA LYS A 62 -31.94 -28.77 1.20
C LYS A 62 -31.62 -30.20 1.63
N ASN A 63 -30.35 -30.51 1.91
CA ASN A 63 -29.92 -31.87 2.26
C ASN A 63 -30.43 -32.27 3.64
N THR A 64 -30.34 -31.37 4.62
CA THR A 64 -30.88 -31.62 5.95
C THR A 64 -32.40 -31.69 5.93
N GLY A 65 -33.10 -30.86 5.15
CA GLY A 65 -34.54 -31.00 4.97
C GLY A 65 -34.94 -32.36 4.41
N LYS A 66 -34.23 -32.86 3.39
CA LYS A 66 -34.48 -34.21 2.86
C LYS A 66 -34.25 -35.29 3.92
N TYR A 67 -33.15 -35.20 4.66
CA TYR A 67 -32.84 -36.15 5.74
C TYR A 67 -33.93 -36.15 6.82
N GLN A 68 -34.38 -34.98 7.28
CA GLN A 68 -35.46 -34.90 8.27
C GLN A 68 -36.79 -35.46 7.73
N MET A 69 -37.12 -35.20 6.46
CA MET A 69 -38.30 -35.81 5.85
C MET A 69 -38.24 -37.34 5.83
N ASP A 70 -37.07 -37.93 5.58
CA ASP A 70 -36.91 -39.38 5.59
C ASP A 70 -37.04 -39.95 7.02
N VAL A 71 -36.53 -39.23 8.04
CA VAL A 71 -36.76 -39.57 9.47
C VAL A 71 -38.25 -39.50 9.84
N VAL A 72 -38.97 -38.44 9.43
CA VAL A 72 -40.41 -38.32 9.67
C VAL A 72 -41.18 -39.47 9.02
N LYS A 73 -40.80 -39.90 7.81
CA LYS A 73 -41.41 -41.07 7.17
C LYS A 73 -41.16 -42.36 7.94
N GLU A 74 -39.94 -42.58 8.40
CA GLU A 74 -39.58 -43.77 9.19
C GLU A 74 -40.35 -43.81 10.52
N LEU A 75 -40.39 -42.68 11.24
CA LEU A 75 -41.19 -42.55 12.47
C LEU A 75 -42.67 -42.79 12.21
N THR A 76 -43.21 -42.24 11.12
CA THR A 76 -44.62 -42.46 10.75
C THR A 76 -44.89 -43.93 10.41
N ALA A 77 -43.98 -44.60 9.68
CA ALA A 77 -44.10 -46.02 9.37
C ALA A 77 -44.06 -46.92 10.62
N ASN A 78 -43.27 -46.53 11.63
CA ASN A 78 -43.23 -47.22 12.92
C ASN A 78 -44.54 -47.05 13.70
N ILE A 79 -45.12 -45.83 13.71
CA ILE A 79 -46.45 -45.60 14.28
C ILE A 79 -47.52 -46.36 13.50
N ASP A 80 -47.47 -46.38 12.17
CA ASP A 80 -48.41 -47.14 11.34
C ASP A 80 -48.35 -48.63 11.63
N THR A 81 -47.15 -49.18 11.82
CA THR A 81 -46.95 -50.59 12.21
C THR A 81 -47.63 -50.87 13.55
N TYR A 82 -47.43 -50.00 14.54
CA TYR A 82 -48.08 -50.12 15.85
C TYR A 82 -49.61 -50.00 15.76
N MET A 83 -50.12 -49.06 14.95
CA MET A 83 -51.55 -48.89 14.72
C MET A 83 -52.15 -50.09 14.00
N ASN A 84 -51.38 -50.74 13.12
CA ASN A 84 -51.78 -51.98 12.49
C ASN A 84 -51.83 -53.14 13.49
N GLU A 85 -50.87 -53.24 14.42
CA GLU A 85 -50.92 -54.22 15.52
C GLU A 85 -52.17 -54.03 16.38
N LEU A 86 -52.49 -52.78 16.76
CA LEU A 86 -53.74 -52.43 17.44
C LEU A 86 -54.99 -52.82 16.63
N ASN A 87 -55.00 -52.52 15.33
CA ASN A 87 -56.08 -52.93 14.44
C ASN A 87 -56.26 -54.46 14.41
N LEU A 88 -55.18 -55.24 14.41
CA LEU A 88 -55.25 -56.70 14.49
C LEU A 88 -55.77 -57.19 15.84
N LEU A 89 -55.42 -56.54 16.95
CA LEU A 89 -55.97 -56.88 18.26
C LEU A 89 -57.48 -56.65 18.34
N THR A 90 -57.99 -55.60 17.69
CA THR A 90 -59.44 -55.38 17.61
C THR A 90 -60.19 -56.47 16.83
N LEU A 91 -59.48 -57.32 16.08
CA LEU A 91 -60.06 -58.49 15.39
C LEU A 91 -60.14 -59.74 16.26
N LEU A 92 -59.50 -59.78 17.42
CA LEU A 92 -59.50 -60.96 18.29
C LEU A 92 -60.89 -61.47 18.68
N PRO A 93 -61.94 -60.64 18.87
CA PRO A 93 -63.29 -61.16 19.12
C PRO A 93 -63.78 -62.12 18.03
N TYR A 94 -63.38 -61.92 16.77
CA TYR A 94 -63.76 -62.81 15.66
C TYR A 94 -63.10 -64.18 15.72
N GLN A 95 -62.01 -64.32 16.48
CA GLN A 95 -61.33 -65.59 16.68
C GLN A 95 -61.99 -66.45 17.76
N SER A 96 -62.91 -65.89 18.54
CA SER A 96 -63.65 -66.61 19.59
C SER A 96 -65.14 -66.60 19.33
N GLN A 97 -65.68 -67.76 18.91
CA GLN A 97 -67.12 -67.92 18.71
C GLN A 97 -67.92 -67.66 20.00
N GLN A 98 -67.34 -67.94 21.17
CA GLN A 98 -67.98 -67.69 22.45
C GLN A 98 -68.15 -66.18 22.73
N ILE A 99 -67.16 -65.36 22.33
CA ILE A 99 -67.24 -63.90 22.45
C ILE A 99 -68.24 -63.31 21.45
N LEU A 100 -68.30 -63.82 20.21
CA LEU A 100 -69.33 -63.40 19.27
C LEU A 100 -70.74 -63.74 19.78
N LYS A 101 -70.94 -64.94 20.35
CA LYS A 101 -72.21 -65.33 20.98
C LYS A 101 -72.56 -64.44 22.18
N TYR A 102 -71.58 -64.08 23.00
CA TYR A 102 -71.78 -63.12 24.10
C TYR A 102 -72.22 -61.74 23.59
N MET A 103 -71.64 -61.26 22.49
CA MET A 103 -71.99 -59.99 21.87
C MET A 103 -73.37 -60.05 21.18
N GLU A 104 -73.77 -61.22 20.68
CA GLU A 104 -75.08 -61.45 20.05
C GLU A 104 -76.21 -61.71 21.04
N ALA A 105 -75.91 -62.25 22.23
CA ALA A 105 -76.89 -62.58 23.26
C ALA A 105 -77.74 -61.33 23.60
N GLY A 106 -78.98 -61.34 23.11
CA GLY A 106 -79.96 -60.30 23.34
C GLY A 106 -80.62 -60.48 24.71
N GLY A 107 -80.34 -59.57 25.65
CA GLY A 107 -81.02 -59.57 26.94
C GLY A 107 -80.53 -58.44 27.84
N SER A 108 -81.45 -57.57 28.27
CA SER A 108 -81.21 -56.62 29.35
C SER A 108 -81.25 -57.37 30.67
N ASN A 109 -80.14 -57.97 31.11
CA ASN A 109 -80.07 -58.48 32.47
C ASN A 109 -78.66 -58.37 33.04
N ALA A 110 -78.59 -57.74 34.20
CA ALA A 110 -77.42 -57.61 35.07
C ALA A 110 -76.85 -58.96 35.59
N ASN A 111 -77.40 -60.09 35.14
CA ASN A 111 -77.02 -61.44 35.54
C ASN A 111 -76.48 -62.22 34.34
N LEU A 112 -75.25 -61.92 33.94
CA LEU A 112 -74.46 -62.82 33.09
C LEU A 112 -74.30 -64.17 33.77
N SER A 113 -74.47 -65.26 33.03
CA SER A 113 -74.17 -66.60 33.50
C SER A 113 -72.71 -66.69 33.94
N PHE A 114 -72.42 -67.52 34.95
CA PHE A 114 -71.05 -67.75 35.43
C PHE A 114 -70.10 -68.12 34.27
N ASN A 115 -70.57 -68.97 33.35
CA ASN A 115 -69.78 -69.39 32.17
C ASN A 115 -69.50 -68.22 31.20
N GLU A 116 -70.44 -67.29 31.05
CA GLU A 116 -70.25 -66.10 30.20
C GLU A 116 -69.21 -65.16 30.83
N ARG A 117 -69.28 -64.95 32.16
CA ARG A 117 -68.29 -64.13 32.88
C ARG A 117 -66.88 -64.70 32.74
N VAL A 118 -66.70 -65.99 33.01
CA VAL A 118 -65.39 -66.67 32.87
C VAL A 118 -64.86 -66.55 31.44
N THR A 119 -65.73 -66.75 30.44
CA THR A 119 -65.34 -66.63 29.02
C THR A 119 -64.80 -65.25 28.66
N ILE A 120 -65.49 -64.19 29.11
CA ILE A 120 -65.13 -62.80 28.81
C ILE A 120 -63.85 -62.43 29.57
N GLU A 121 -63.76 -62.80 30.85
CA GLU A 121 -62.58 -62.56 31.67
C GLU A 121 -61.34 -63.22 31.07
N ASP A 122 -61.43 -64.50 30.68
CA ASP A 122 -60.34 -65.24 30.03
C ASP A 122 -59.96 -64.62 28.69
N PHE A 123 -60.94 -64.16 27.91
CA PHE A 123 -60.66 -63.42 26.68
C PHE A 123 -59.87 -62.14 26.98
N THR A 124 -60.29 -61.34 27.95
CA THR A 124 -59.54 -60.12 28.29
C THR A 124 -58.18 -60.37 28.89
N LYS A 125 -58.02 -61.39 29.74
CA LYS A 125 -56.71 -61.82 30.24
C LYS A 125 -55.78 -62.20 29.09
N ARG A 126 -56.28 -62.89 28.06
CA ARG A 126 -55.49 -63.20 26.85
C ARG A 126 -55.14 -61.97 26.04
N VAL A 127 -56.03 -60.98 25.98
CA VAL A 127 -55.73 -59.70 25.31
C VAL A 127 -54.66 -58.92 26.06
N PHE A 128 -54.74 -58.82 27.40
CA PHE A 128 -53.73 -58.16 28.23
C PHE A 128 -52.40 -58.93 28.28
N ALA A 129 -52.44 -60.27 28.30
CA ALA A 129 -51.25 -61.12 28.24
C ALA A 129 -50.57 -61.11 26.86
N ASN A 130 -51.22 -60.55 25.84
CA ASN A 130 -50.60 -60.34 24.54
C ASN A 130 -49.63 -59.17 24.63
N GLY A 131 -48.40 -59.44 25.10
CA GLY A 131 -47.37 -58.45 25.42
C GLY A 131 -46.78 -57.68 24.22
N ARG A 132 -47.50 -57.59 23.09
CA ARG A 132 -47.10 -56.78 21.93
C ARG A 132 -47.59 -55.33 22.00
N VAL A 133 -48.58 -55.05 22.85
CA VAL A 133 -49.22 -53.74 22.94
C VAL A 133 -49.49 -53.42 24.41
N ASP A 134 -49.14 -52.22 24.85
CA ASP A 134 -49.35 -51.75 26.23
C ASP A 134 -50.83 -51.34 26.43
N ILE A 135 -51.71 -52.34 26.43
CA ILE A 135 -53.15 -52.17 26.60
C ILE A 135 -53.45 -51.92 28.08
N SER A 136 -53.95 -50.73 28.41
CA SER A 136 -54.37 -50.35 29.76
C SER A 136 -55.80 -50.79 30.06
N GLY A 137 -56.64 -50.97 29.04
CA GLY A 137 -58.01 -51.40 29.24
C GLY A 137 -58.73 -51.87 27.99
N LEU A 138 -59.85 -52.56 28.19
CA LEU A 138 -60.71 -53.09 27.14
C LEU A 138 -62.17 -52.92 27.55
N THR A 139 -62.98 -52.32 26.68
CA THR A 139 -64.43 -52.21 26.87
C THR A 139 -65.19 -52.88 25.73
N LEU A 140 -66.13 -53.76 26.06
CA LEU A 140 -67.09 -54.36 25.16
C LEU A 140 -68.46 -53.74 25.39
N TYR A 141 -69.04 -53.15 24.35
CA TYR A 141 -70.41 -52.65 24.32
C TYR A 141 -71.27 -53.60 23.50
N ARG A 142 -72.44 -53.99 24.02
CA ARG A 142 -73.43 -54.78 23.27
C ARG A 142 -74.53 -53.89 22.73
N VAL A 143 -75.02 -54.17 21.52
CA VAL A 143 -76.17 -53.46 20.94
C VAL A 143 -77.46 -53.70 21.75
N SER A 144 -77.58 -54.87 22.39
CA SER A 144 -78.69 -55.21 23.28
C SER A 144 -78.67 -54.48 24.64
N GLY A 145 -77.63 -53.68 24.89
CA GLY A 145 -77.41 -52.99 26.16
C GLY A 145 -76.45 -53.73 27.10
N GLY A 146 -75.68 -52.96 27.86
CA GLY A 146 -74.69 -53.47 28.81
C GLY A 146 -73.26 -53.37 28.29
N THR A 147 -72.37 -53.00 29.19
CA THR A 147 -70.94 -52.84 28.95
C THR A 147 -70.15 -53.73 29.88
N TYR A 148 -69.05 -54.26 29.35
CA TYR A 148 -68.02 -54.90 30.15
C TYR A 148 -66.73 -54.11 29.97
N THR A 149 -66.19 -53.57 31.06
CA THR A 149 -64.92 -52.84 31.06
C THR A 149 -63.94 -53.58 31.95
N ALA A 150 -62.83 -54.02 31.37
CA ALA A 150 -61.68 -54.51 32.12
C ALA A 150 -60.56 -53.47 32.04
N MET A 151 -59.89 -53.20 33.15
CA MET A 151 -58.62 -52.47 33.16
C MET A 151 -57.51 -53.40 33.63
N LEU A 152 -56.29 -53.09 33.24
CA LEU A 152 -55.12 -53.82 33.72
C LEU A 152 -55.05 -53.70 35.25
N GLU A 153 -54.88 -54.82 35.95
CA GLU A 153 -54.75 -54.89 37.42
C GLU A 153 -55.99 -54.47 38.25
N GLU A 154 -57.13 -54.18 37.62
CA GLU A 154 -58.40 -53.87 38.31
C GLU A 154 -59.46 -54.96 38.11
N GLN A 155 -60.46 -55.01 39.01
CA GLN A 155 -61.63 -55.85 38.81
C GLN A 155 -62.50 -55.32 37.67
N ALA A 156 -63.03 -56.23 36.85
CA ALA A 156 -63.86 -55.84 35.72
C ALA A 156 -65.19 -55.22 36.19
N ASN A 157 -65.60 -54.15 35.51
CA ASN A 157 -66.82 -53.42 35.78
C ASN A 157 -67.90 -53.76 34.73
N TYR A 158 -69.09 -54.09 35.20
CA TYR A 158 -70.27 -54.32 34.37
C TYR A 158 -71.27 -53.18 34.58
N SER A 159 -71.62 -52.46 33.51
CA SER A 159 -72.58 -51.36 33.57
C SER A 159 -73.69 -51.53 32.53
N LEU A 160 -74.77 -50.77 32.66
CA LEU A 160 -75.86 -50.73 31.67
C LEU A 160 -75.72 -49.57 30.67
N LYS A 161 -74.54 -48.95 30.58
CA LYS A 161 -74.28 -47.84 29.68
C LYS A 161 -74.56 -48.24 28.22
N ARG A 162 -75.27 -47.40 27.48
CA ARG A 162 -75.53 -47.63 26.06
C ARG A 162 -74.39 -47.05 25.24
N VAL A 163 -74.09 -47.70 24.13
CA VAL A 163 -73.00 -47.23 23.27
C VAL A 163 -73.38 -45.96 22.52
N GLU A 164 -74.68 -45.75 22.28
CA GLU A 164 -75.22 -44.56 21.63
C GLU A 164 -74.99 -43.27 22.42
N ASP A 165 -74.75 -43.38 23.74
CA ASP A 165 -74.46 -42.24 24.62
C ASP A 165 -72.99 -41.78 24.52
N GLU A 166 -72.13 -42.54 23.83
CA GLU A 166 -70.72 -42.23 23.69
C GLU A 166 -70.48 -41.19 22.58
N PRO A 167 -69.70 -40.13 22.83
CA PRO A 167 -69.48 -39.05 21.84
C PRO A 167 -68.80 -39.53 20.56
N TRP A 168 -68.09 -40.67 20.63
CA TRP A 168 -67.40 -41.27 19.48
C TRP A 168 -68.27 -42.24 18.67
N TYR A 169 -69.46 -42.62 19.16
CA TYR A 169 -70.32 -43.62 18.53
C TYR A 169 -70.64 -43.30 17.07
N GLU A 170 -70.96 -42.04 16.76
CA GLU A 170 -71.31 -41.61 15.42
C GLU A 170 -70.15 -41.82 14.43
N LYS A 171 -68.91 -41.57 14.86
CA LYS A 171 -67.71 -41.74 14.03
C LYS A 171 -67.43 -43.21 13.74
N VAL A 172 -67.61 -44.08 14.74
CA VAL A 172 -67.31 -45.52 14.64
C VAL A 172 -68.43 -46.30 13.94
N SER A 173 -69.69 -45.95 14.18
CA SER A 173 -70.85 -46.63 13.57
C SER A 173 -70.89 -46.50 12.05
N LYS A 174 -70.30 -45.44 11.47
CA LYS A 174 -70.21 -45.21 10.01
C LYS A 174 -69.17 -46.10 9.31
N THR A 175 -68.19 -46.66 10.03
CA THR A 175 -67.10 -47.47 9.45
C THR A 175 -67.02 -48.87 10.05
N GLY A 176 -66.34 -49.79 9.37
CA GLY A 176 -65.99 -51.12 9.90
C GLY A 176 -64.50 -51.23 10.30
N LYS A 177 -63.72 -50.18 10.05
CA LYS A 177 -62.31 -50.07 10.42
C LYS A 177 -62.18 -49.64 11.89
N VAL A 178 -61.02 -49.88 12.48
CA VAL A 178 -60.66 -49.27 13.76
C VAL A 178 -60.60 -47.74 13.60
N VAL A 179 -61.09 -47.02 14.60
CA VAL A 179 -61.10 -45.56 14.63
C VAL A 179 -60.43 -45.11 15.92
N TYR A 180 -59.48 -44.18 15.81
CA TYR A 180 -58.98 -43.45 16.95
C TYR A 180 -60.05 -42.48 17.44
N ILE A 181 -60.46 -42.62 18.70
CA ILE A 181 -61.57 -41.85 19.26
C ILE A 181 -61.11 -40.66 20.09
N GLY A 182 -59.83 -40.59 20.48
CA GLY A 182 -59.28 -39.47 21.23
C GLY A 182 -58.42 -39.89 22.42
N THR A 183 -57.95 -38.89 23.15
CA THR A 183 -57.30 -39.06 24.46
C THR A 183 -58.31 -38.74 25.55
N PHE A 184 -58.56 -39.68 26.47
CA PHE A 184 -59.55 -39.49 27.53
C PHE A 184 -58.96 -39.83 28.90
N ASN A 185 -59.46 -39.15 29.95
CA ASN A 185 -59.22 -39.56 31.34
C ASN A 185 -60.29 -40.58 31.70
N LYS A 186 -59.90 -41.86 31.86
CA LYS A 186 -60.88 -42.93 32.05
C LYS A 186 -61.58 -42.89 33.42
N ASN A 187 -60.93 -42.29 34.44
CA ASN A 187 -61.45 -42.21 35.80
C ASN A 187 -62.05 -40.84 36.19
N GLY A 188 -62.22 -39.90 35.23
CA GLY A 188 -62.87 -38.59 35.45
C GLY A 188 -62.19 -37.63 36.44
N LEU A 189 -61.36 -38.12 37.36
CA LEU A 189 -60.73 -37.39 38.47
C LEU A 189 -59.22 -37.60 38.55
N ASP A 190 -58.69 -38.63 37.88
CA ASP A 190 -57.25 -38.93 37.85
C ASP A 190 -56.62 -38.47 36.53
N THR A 191 -55.75 -37.47 36.60
CA THR A 191 -55.03 -36.92 35.46
C THR A 191 -53.85 -37.79 35.02
N ASN A 192 -53.44 -38.79 35.81
CA ASN A 192 -52.31 -39.66 35.48
C ASN A 192 -52.69 -40.84 34.56
N ASN A 193 -53.96 -41.25 34.53
CA ASN A 193 -54.43 -42.38 33.70
C ASN A 193 -55.07 -41.90 32.39
N GLN A 194 -54.27 -41.17 31.60
CA GLN A 194 -54.65 -40.81 30.24
C GLN A 194 -54.37 -41.95 29.28
N VAL A 195 -55.37 -42.30 28.47
CA VAL A 195 -55.28 -43.38 27.49
C VAL A 195 -55.63 -42.88 26.09
N TYR A 196 -55.01 -43.51 25.10
CA TYR A 196 -55.44 -43.44 23.70
C TYR A 196 -56.42 -44.56 23.43
N SER A 197 -57.64 -44.20 23.05
CA SER A 197 -58.70 -45.18 22.86
C SER A 197 -58.97 -45.44 21.38
N PHE A 198 -59.16 -46.72 21.05
CA PHE A 198 -59.41 -47.21 19.70
C PHE A 198 -60.68 -48.03 19.69
N ALA A 199 -61.66 -47.59 18.89
CA ALA A 199 -62.96 -48.22 18.84
C ALA A 199 -63.20 -48.94 17.51
N ARG A 200 -63.86 -50.09 17.58
CA ARG A 200 -64.25 -50.88 16.40
C ARG A 200 -65.65 -51.44 16.56
N LYS A 201 -66.41 -51.34 15.48
CA LYS A 201 -67.70 -52.03 15.33
C LYS A 201 -67.51 -53.53 15.07
N ILE A 202 -68.13 -54.36 15.89
CA ILE A 202 -68.13 -55.82 15.78
C ILE A 202 -69.44 -56.27 15.12
N ARG A 203 -69.32 -57.14 14.11
CA ARG A 203 -70.45 -57.69 13.36
C ARG A 203 -70.48 -59.21 13.45
N SER A 204 -71.65 -59.79 13.25
CA SER A 204 -71.78 -61.23 13.05
C SER A 204 -71.14 -61.61 11.71
N VAL A 205 -70.33 -62.66 11.71
CA VAL A 205 -69.72 -63.21 10.48
C VAL A 205 -70.80 -63.85 9.59
N ASP A 206 -71.83 -64.44 10.21
CA ASP A 206 -72.87 -65.19 9.51
C ASP A 206 -73.97 -64.28 8.94
N THR A 207 -74.39 -63.27 9.71
CA THR A 207 -75.54 -62.41 9.35
C THR A 207 -75.19 -60.99 8.95
N GLY A 208 -73.95 -60.55 9.18
CA GLY A 208 -73.50 -59.16 8.95
C GLY A 208 -74.11 -58.13 9.91
N LYS A 209 -75.02 -58.54 10.82
CA LYS A 209 -75.64 -57.66 11.82
C LYS A 209 -74.61 -57.11 12.80
N VAL A 210 -74.82 -55.89 13.29
CA VAL A 210 -73.95 -55.28 14.30
C VAL A 210 -74.24 -55.95 15.64
N LEU A 211 -73.23 -56.53 16.26
CA LEU A 211 -73.33 -57.18 17.56
C LEU A 211 -72.97 -56.21 18.70
N GLY A 212 -72.02 -55.31 18.45
CA GLY A 212 -71.51 -54.41 19.47
C GLY A 212 -70.29 -53.63 19.04
N TYR A 213 -69.60 -53.05 20.01
CA TYR A 213 -68.39 -52.27 19.80
C TYR A 213 -67.31 -52.70 20.79
N LEU A 214 -66.07 -52.77 20.32
CA LEU A 214 -64.89 -52.99 21.13
C LEU A 214 -64.14 -51.67 21.23
N VAL A 215 -63.75 -51.27 22.43
CA VAL A 215 -62.84 -50.16 22.69
C VAL A 215 -61.60 -50.71 23.36
N LEU A 216 -60.43 -50.45 22.78
CA LEU A 216 -59.13 -50.75 23.38
C LEU A 216 -58.52 -49.44 23.88
N ASP A 217 -58.12 -49.42 25.13
CA ASP A 217 -57.44 -48.31 25.76
C ASP A 217 -55.96 -48.64 25.89
N VAL A 218 -55.12 -47.75 25.38
CA VAL A 218 -53.67 -47.91 25.32
C VAL A 218 -53.03 -46.79 26.14
N ASP A 219 -51.94 -47.08 26.83
CA ASP A 219 -51.22 -46.06 27.59
C ASP A 219 -50.80 -44.90 26.66
N LYS A 220 -51.09 -43.66 27.07
CA LYS A 220 -50.72 -42.45 26.31
C LYS A 220 -49.21 -42.34 26.08
N ASN A 221 -48.40 -42.89 26.98
CA ASN A 221 -46.94 -42.84 26.91
C ASN A 221 -46.36 -43.74 25.82
N VAL A 222 -47.12 -44.68 25.25
CA VAL A 222 -46.57 -45.60 24.23
C VAL A 222 -46.11 -44.86 22.98
N ILE A 223 -46.91 -43.91 22.49
CA ILE A 223 -46.54 -43.10 21.33
C ILE A 223 -45.31 -42.25 21.67
N ARG A 224 -45.25 -41.68 22.90
CA ARG A 224 -44.08 -40.94 23.39
C ARG A 224 -42.83 -41.82 23.37
N ASN A 225 -42.89 -42.98 24.02
CA ASN A 225 -41.75 -43.90 24.17
C ASN A 225 -41.24 -44.39 22.81
N LYS A 226 -42.15 -44.67 21.85
CA LYS A 226 -41.76 -45.07 20.48
C LYS A 226 -41.08 -43.94 19.72
N ILE A 227 -41.49 -42.70 19.92
CA ILE A 227 -40.86 -41.52 19.31
C ILE A 227 -39.49 -41.25 19.95
N GLU A 228 -39.40 -41.31 21.28
CA GLU A 228 -38.16 -41.10 22.04
C GLU A 228 -37.11 -42.20 21.78
N ALA A 229 -37.51 -43.45 21.57
CA ALA A 229 -36.59 -44.55 21.29
C ALA A 229 -35.81 -44.40 19.95
N ILE A 230 -36.36 -43.66 19.00
CA ILE A 230 -35.77 -43.44 17.67
C ILE A 230 -35.13 -42.04 17.58
N SER A 231 -35.65 -41.09 18.35
CA SER A 231 -35.18 -39.71 18.40
C SER A 231 -34.24 -39.49 19.58
N ASN A 232 -32.93 -39.59 19.35
CA ASN A 232 -31.89 -39.34 20.38
C ASN A 232 -31.70 -37.87 20.79
N ASP A 233 -32.60 -36.97 20.38
CA ASP A 233 -32.55 -35.56 20.74
C ASP A 233 -33.96 -35.02 21.00
N LYS A 234 -34.03 -33.89 21.70
CA LYS A 234 -35.23 -33.07 21.92
C LYS A 234 -35.79 -32.55 20.59
N LYS A 235 -36.30 -33.46 19.75
CA LYS A 235 -36.93 -33.16 18.48
C LYS A 235 -38.37 -32.75 18.71
N ASN A 236 -38.77 -31.70 18.03
CA ASN A 236 -40.05 -31.06 18.20
C ASN A 236 -41.06 -31.72 17.27
N ILE A 237 -41.64 -32.82 17.72
CA ILE A 237 -42.58 -33.65 16.96
C ILE A 237 -44.02 -33.39 17.42
N MET A 238 -44.91 -33.29 16.44
CA MET A 238 -46.36 -33.23 16.59
C MET A 238 -47.03 -34.23 15.66
N ILE A 239 -48.16 -34.75 16.09
CA ILE A 239 -49.03 -35.60 15.27
C ILE A 239 -50.42 -34.99 15.32
N VAL A 240 -50.98 -34.70 14.15
CA VAL A 240 -52.34 -34.17 13.98
C VAL A 240 -53.15 -35.11 13.10
N ASP A 241 -54.45 -35.24 13.37
CA ASP A 241 -55.34 -35.99 12.48
C ASP A 241 -55.75 -35.19 11.23
N SER A 242 -56.58 -35.80 10.39
CA SER A 242 -57.08 -35.19 9.16
C SER A 242 -57.97 -33.96 9.36
N GLU A 243 -58.57 -33.82 10.56
CA GLU A 243 -59.46 -32.74 11.00
C GLU A 243 -58.69 -31.63 11.74
N GLY A 244 -57.39 -31.84 12.02
CA GLY A 244 -56.53 -30.91 12.75
C GLY A 244 -56.46 -31.18 14.25
N SER A 245 -57.15 -32.20 14.77
CA SER A 245 -57.07 -32.55 16.18
C SER A 245 -55.68 -33.06 16.54
N MET A 246 -55.15 -32.58 17.66
CA MET A 246 -53.82 -32.96 18.14
C MET A 246 -53.84 -34.35 18.80
N ILE A 247 -53.00 -35.26 18.29
CA ILE A 247 -52.85 -36.64 18.77
C ILE A 247 -51.68 -36.75 19.75
N TYR A 248 -50.55 -36.14 19.37
CA TYR A 248 -49.32 -36.15 20.15
C TYR A 248 -48.57 -34.84 20.00
N LYS A 249 -47.93 -34.40 21.09
CA LYS A 249 -46.95 -33.32 21.11
C LYS A 249 -45.82 -33.67 22.07
N SER A 250 -44.60 -33.39 21.64
CA SER A 250 -43.39 -33.54 22.45
C SER A 250 -43.05 -32.28 23.28
N MET A 251 -43.60 -31.11 22.90
CA MET A 251 -43.29 -29.82 23.53
C MET A 251 -44.50 -29.17 24.22
N GLU A 252 -44.18 -28.27 25.15
CA GLU A 252 -45.14 -27.39 25.83
C GLU A 252 -45.51 -26.16 24.99
N TYR A 253 -44.68 -25.79 24.00
CA TYR A 253 -44.99 -24.77 22.98
C TYR A 253 -45.32 -25.46 21.65
N TRP A 254 -46.42 -25.08 21.01
CA TRP A 254 -46.83 -25.68 19.74
C TRP A 254 -47.46 -24.68 18.77
N ILE A 255 -47.41 -25.02 17.49
CA ILE A 255 -48.14 -24.31 16.45
C ILE A 255 -49.61 -24.74 16.53
N ASP A 256 -50.52 -23.77 16.58
CA ASP A 256 -51.97 -24.03 16.56
C ASP A 256 -52.33 -24.99 15.41
N SER A 257 -53.15 -25.98 15.70
CA SER A 257 -53.61 -26.99 14.74
C SER A 257 -54.12 -26.40 13.43
N ASP A 258 -54.82 -25.28 13.50
CA ASP A 258 -55.43 -24.60 12.34
C ASP A 258 -54.39 -24.11 11.34
N LYS A 259 -53.19 -23.76 11.82
CA LYS A 259 -52.06 -23.33 10.97
C LYS A 259 -51.31 -24.50 10.35
N LEU A 260 -51.51 -25.71 10.87
CA LEU A 260 -50.87 -26.95 10.41
C LEU A 260 -51.70 -27.71 9.37
N LEU A 261 -53.02 -27.48 9.32
CA LEU A 261 -53.96 -28.08 8.37
C LEU A 261 -53.55 -27.99 6.88
N PRO A 262 -52.87 -26.93 6.39
CA PRO A 262 -52.41 -26.85 4.99
C PRO A 262 -51.31 -27.86 4.66
N TYR A 263 -50.58 -28.39 5.65
CA TYR A 263 -49.44 -29.27 5.44
C TYR A 263 -49.91 -30.73 5.42
N LYS A 264 -50.41 -31.18 4.26
CA LYS A 264 -50.80 -32.58 4.00
C LYS A 264 -49.95 -33.20 2.89
N GLY A 265 -49.75 -34.51 2.95
CA GLY A 265 -48.89 -35.24 2.01
C GLY A 265 -47.45 -35.34 2.52
N ALA A 266 -46.45 -35.05 1.69
CA ALA A 266 -45.04 -35.13 2.08
C ALA A 266 -44.31 -33.85 1.65
N GLY A 267 -43.54 -33.23 2.54
CA GLY A 267 -42.79 -32.04 2.18
C GLY A 267 -41.95 -31.45 3.30
N THR A 268 -41.18 -30.42 2.92
CA THR A 268 -40.46 -29.56 3.84
C THR A 268 -40.76 -28.10 3.55
N VAL A 269 -40.93 -27.29 4.59
CA VAL A 269 -41.26 -25.86 4.47
C VAL A 269 -40.55 -25.06 5.54
N VAL A 270 -40.10 -23.86 5.19
CA VAL A 270 -39.61 -22.91 6.19
C VAL A 270 -40.80 -22.17 6.76
N TYR A 271 -41.07 -22.38 8.03
CA TYR A 271 -42.07 -21.66 8.78
C TYR A 271 -41.42 -20.50 9.53
N LYS A 272 -42.06 -19.33 9.49
CA LYS A 272 -41.63 -18.16 10.24
C LYS A 272 -42.64 -17.88 11.33
N GLN A 273 -42.21 -17.99 12.58
CA GLN A 273 -43.02 -17.65 13.74
C GLN A 273 -42.34 -16.51 14.49
N ASP A 274 -42.93 -15.32 14.45
CA ASP A 274 -42.41 -14.07 15.01
C ASP A 274 -40.93 -13.79 14.69
N LYS A 275 -40.01 -14.21 15.57
CA LYS A 275 -38.55 -14.01 15.47
C LYS A 275 -37.78 -15.27 15.09
N ASP A 276 -38.39 -16.45 15.19
CA ASP A 276 -37.73 -17.72 14.93
C ASP A 276 -38.16 -18.31 13.58
N THR A 277 -37.16 -18.74 12.81
CA THR A 277 -37.34 -19.51 11.58
C THR A 277 -37.13 -20.98 11.89
N GLU A 278 -38.13 -21.80 11.59
CA GLU A 278 -38.10 -23.24 11.78
C GLU A 278 -38.27 -23.95 10.44
N LEU A 279 -37.63 -25.11 10.31
CA LEU A 279 -37.84 -26.03 9.20
C LEU A 279 -38.85 -27.08 9.63
N LEU A 280 -40.02 -27.08 8.99
CA LEU A 280 -41.08 -28.07 9.19
C LEU A 280 -40.89 -29.18 8.16
N SER A 281 -40.79 -30.41 8.63
CA SER A 281 -40.83 -31.62 7.82
C SER A 281 -42.11 -32.37 8.15
N TYR A 282 -42.92 -32.67 7.15
CA TYR A 282 -44.22 -33.31 7.38
C TYR A 282 -44.46 -34.49 6.46
N TYR A 283 -45.14 -35.50 7.01
CA TYR A 283 -45.59 -36.68 6.27
C TYR A 283 -46.96 -37.13 6.79
N THR A 284 -47.92 -37.28 5.88
CA THR A 284 -49.25 -37.83 6.17
C THR A 284 -49.25 -39.32 5.89
N SER A 285 -49.53 -40.10 6.94
CA SER A 285 -49.73 -41.55 6.85
C SER A 285 -50.91 -41.89 5.94
N PRO A 286 -50.71 -42.75 4.92
CA PRO A 286 -51.82 -43.32 4.15
C PRO A 286 -52.70 -44.28 4.97
N PHE A 287 -52.20 -44.82 6.09
CA PHE A 287 -52.90 -45.81 6.91
C PHE A 287 -53.83 -45.16 7.93
N THR A 288 -53.30 -44.25 8.77
CA THR A 288 -54.08 -43.57 9.82
C THR A 288 -54.70 -42.25 9.36
N GLY A 289 -54.17 -41.64 8.32
CA GLY A 289 -54.51 -40.27 7.92
C GLY A 289 -53.88 -39.20 8.83
N TRP A 290 -53.03 -39.59 9.78
CA TRP A 290 -52.33 -38.66 10.65
C TRP A 290 -51.16 -38.02 9.93
N THR A 291 -50.98 -36.71 10.13
CA THR A 291 -49.81 -35.98 9.69
C THR A 291 -48.84 -35.86 10.85
N MET A 292 -47.67 -36.48 10.70
CA MET A 292 -46.53 -36.25 11.57
C MET A 292 -45.78 -35.02 11.08
N ILE A 293 -45.44 -34.12 12.00
CA ILE A 293 -44.74 -32.87 11.74
C ILE A 293 -43.56 -32.79 12.71
N GLU A 294 -42.36 -32.72 12.16
CA GLU A 294 -41.13 -32.42 12.91
C GLU A 294 -40.71 -30.98 12.61
N MET A 295 -40.39 -30.24 13.67
CA MET A 295 -39.85 -28.89 13.58
C MET A 295 -38.41 -28.88 14.04
N VAL A 296 -37.55 -28.22 13.28
CA VAL A 296 -36.17 -28.01 13.70
C VAL A 296 -35.83 -26.54 13.51
N PRO A 297 -35.38 -25.82 14.55
CA PRO A 297 -34.95 -24.44 14.41
C PRO A 297 -33.85 -24.32 13.36
N LEU A 298 -34.04 -23.41 12.39
CA LEU A 298 -33.09 -23.22 11.30
C LEU A 298 -31.74 -22.73 11.83
N ALA A 299 -31.73 -22.02 12.96
CA ALA A 299 -30.53 -21.60 13.66
C ALA A 299 -29.66 -22.79 14.10
N THR A 300 -30.27 -23.86 14.63
CA THR A 300 -29.57 -25.09 15.02
C THR A 300 -29.01 -25.80 13.79
N LEU A 301 -29.75 -25.84 12.68
CA LEU A 301 -29.26 -26.44 11.43
C LEU A 301 -28.10 -25.66 10.80
N LEU A 302 -28.09 -24.34 10.97
CA LEU A 302 -27.10 -23.44 10.40
C LEU A 302 -25.98 -23.07 11.37
N GLN A 303 -25.98 -23.56 12.60
CA GLN A 303 -24.98 -23.19 13.61
C GLN A 303 -23.54 -23.46 13.13
N ASP A 304 -23.33 -24.60 12.46
CA ASP A 304 -22.02 -24.98 11.93
C ASP A 304 -21.59 -24.11 10.74
N THR A 305 -22.54 -23.50 10.04
CA THR A 305 -22.25 -22.57 8.93
C THR A 305 -21.63 -21.26 9.41
N VAL A 306 -21.80 -20.90 10.69
CA VAL A 306 -21.17 -19.71 11.29
C VAL A 306 -19.65 -19.88 11.32
N TYR A 307 -19.15 -21.07 11.66
CA TYR A 307 -17.71 -21.34 11.61
C TYR A 307 -17.17 -21.25 10.19
N VAL A 308 -17.89 -21.82 9.21
CA VAL A 308 -17.53 -21.74 7.79
C VAL A 308 -17.49 -20.28 7.32
N LYS A 309 -18.49 -19.47 7.69
CA LYS A 309 -18.50 -18.02 7.42
C LYS A 309 -17.27 -17.33 8.02
N ASN A 310 -16.93 -17.62 9.27
CA ASN A 310 -15.78 -17.02 9.94
C ASN A 310 -14.46 -17.44 9.28
N TYR A 311 -14.32 -18.70 8.86
CA TYR A 311 -13.15 -19.14 8.08
C TYR A 311 -13.06 -18.43 6.73
N ILE A 312 -14.17 -18.29 5.99
CA ILE A 312 -14.21 -17.54 4.73
C ILE A 312 -13.74 -16.09 4.94
N ILE A 313 -14.24 -15.43 6.00
CA ILE A 313 -13.84 -14.05 6.33
C ILE A 313 -12.36 -13.98 6.72
N LEU A 314 -11.87 -14.90 7.55
CA LEU A 314 -10.48 -14.95 8.00
C LEU A 314 -9.53 -15.17 6.82
N ILE A 315 -9.78 -16.20 6.01
CA ILE A 315 -8.98 -16.51 4.82
C ILE A 315 -9.04 -15.34 3.84
N GLY A 316 -10.22 -14.75 3.63
CA GLY A 316 -10.40 -13.58 2.79
C GLY A 316 -9.57 -12.39 3.27
N ALA A 317 -9.57 -12.10 4.58
CA ALA A 317 -8.79 -11.03 5.18
C ALA A 317 -7.28 -11.27 5.06
N VAL A 318 -6.81 -12.51 5.29
CA VAL A 318 -5.40 -12.90 5.11
C VAL A 318 -4.98 -12.74 3.66
N CYS A 319 -5.77 -13.22 2.69
CA CYS A 319 -5.50 -13.05 1.27
C CYS A 319 -5.43 -11.58 0.85
N LEU A 320 -6.34 -10.74 1.35
CA LEU A 320 -6.33 -9.30 1.08
C LEU A 320 -5.11 -8.60 1.69
N LEU A 321 -4.71 -8.99 2.91
CA LEU A 321 -3.53 -8.44 3.56
C LEU A 321 -2.25 -8.82 2.80
N LEU A 322 -2.11 -10.09 2.41
CA LEU A 322 -0.97 -10.55 1.60
C LEU A 322 -0.93 -9.86 0.24
N ALA A 323 -2.08 -9.75 -0.44
CA ALA A 323 -2.19 -9.02 -1.69
C ALA A 323 -1.78 -7.55 -1.54
N PHE A 324 -2.23 -6.88 -0.48
CA PHE A 324 -1.87 -5.49 -0.20
C PHE A 324 -0.35 -5.32 0.01
N ILE A 325 0.28 -6.22 0.77
CA ILE A 325 1.74 -6.21 0.99
C ILE A 325 2.48 -6.43 -0.33
N ILE A 326 2.13 -7.47 -1.09
CA ILE A 326 2.77 -7.82 -2.36
C ILE A 326 2.65 -6.66 -3.36
N PHE A 327 1.45 -6.09 -3.51
CA PHE A 327 1.25 -4.98 -4.43
C PHE A 327 1.95 -3.70 -3.98
N THR A 328 2.07 -3.46 -2.68
CA THR A 328 2.83 -2.30 -2.17
C THR A 328 4.32 -2.45 -2.53
N ILE A 329 4.91 -3.62 -2.28
CA ILE A 329 6.31 -3.91 -2.63
C ILE A 329 6.52 -3.74 -4.15
N PHE A 330 5.63 -4.32 -4.96
CA PHE A 330 5.73 -4.26 -6.42
C PHE A 330 5.57 -2.82 -6.95
N ALA A 331 4.58 -2.08 -6.45
CA ALA A 331 4.33 -0.70 -6.86
C ALA A 331 5.50 0.23 -6.52
N LEU A 332 6.11 0.06 -5.34
CA LEU A 332 7.30 0.83 -4.93
C LEU A 332 8.53 0.46 -5.75
N ARG A 333 8.73 -0.83 -6.03
CA ARG A 333 9.85 -1.33 -6.85
C ARG A 333 9.83 -0.74 -8.28
N ILE A 334 8.65 -0.51 -8.84
CA ILE A 334 8.51 0.13 -10.16
C ILE A 334 8.58 1.66 -10.07
N THR A 335 7.87 2.27 -9.11
CA THR A 335 7.66 3.73 -9.12
C THR A 335 8.86 4.50 -8.56
N ASN A 336 9.61 3.92 -7.61
CA ASN A 336 10.74 4.62 -6.98
C ASN A 336 11.87 4.95 -7.97
N PRO A 337 12.38 4.00 -8.79
CA PRO A 337 13.42 4.31 -9.78
C PRO A 337 12.97 5.35 -10.81
N ILE A 338 11.71 5.31 -11.22
CA ILE A 338 11.14 6.30 -12.17
C ILE A 338 11.09 7.69 -11.52
N SER A 339 10.72 7.78 -10.24
CA SER A 339 10.70 9.05 -9.51
C SER A 339 12.11 9.61 -9.32
N GLU A 340 13.10 8.76 -9.07
CA GLU A 340 14.51 9.14 -8.98
C GLU A 340 15.05 9.65 -10.32
N LEU A 341 14.80 8.90 -11.41
CA LEU A 341 15.12 9.33 -12.77
C LEU A 341 14.48 10.69 -13.11
N ARG A 342 13.20 10.89 -12.77
CA ARG A 342 12.52 12.17 -12.96
C ARG A 342 13.21 13.31 -12.20
N ASN A 343 13.63 13.07 -10.96
CA ASN A 343 14.27 14.09 -10.13
C ASN A 343 15.68 14.42 -10.64
N LEU A 344 16.45 13.43 -11.07
CA LEU A 344 17.79 13.65 -11.65
C LEU A 344 17.70 14.31 -13.02
N MET A 345 16.68 14.00 -13.82
CA MET A 345 16.41 14.71 -15.06
C MET A 345 16.22 16.22 -14.83
N LYS A 346 15.55 16.62 -13.74
CA LYS A 346 15.44 18.04 -13.38
C LYS A 346 16.79 18.68 -13.04
N LYS A 347 17.74 17.92 -12.48
CA LYS A 347 19.10 18.40 -12.20
C LYS A 347 19.91 18.60 -13.49
N VAL A 348 19.81 17.65 -14.42
CA VAL A 348 20.43 17.77 -15.76
C VAL A 348 19.93 19.02 -16.49
N VAL A 349 18.62 19.29 -16.41
CA VAL A 349 18.01 20.48 -17.04
C VAL A 349 18.56 21.80 -16.49
N VAL A 350 18.97 21.85 -15.21
CA VAL A 350 19.60 23.05 -14.62
C VAL A 350 21.12 23.10 -14.81
N GLY A 351 21.70 22.17 -15.58
CA GLY A 351 23.13 22.16 -15.95
C GLY A 351 24.02 21.25 -15.11
N ASP A 352 23.46 20.50 -14.15
CA ASP A 352 24.25 19.53 -13.37
C ASP A 352 24.41 18.22 -14.15
N LEU A 353 25.56 18.07 -14.82
CA LEU A 353 25.92 16.90 -15.63
C LEU A 353 26.76 15.85 -14.88
N HIS A 354 27.03 16.04 -13.58
CA HIS A 354 27.79 15.08 -12.77
C HIS A 354 26.89 14.04 -12.09
N VAL A 355 25.61 14.00 -12.47
CA VAL A 355 24.63 13.06 -11.93
C VAL A 355 24.71 11.71 -12.63
N SER A 356 24.52 10.63 -11.87
CA SER A 356 24.39 9.29 -12.41
C SER A 356 23.38 8.47 -11.61
N ILE A 357 22.74 7.52 -12.27
CA ILE A 357 21.78 6.59 -11.66
C ILE A 357 22.45 5.22 -11.52
N PRO A 358 22.47 4.63 -10.32
CA PRO A 358 22.94 3.27 -10.14
C PRO A 358 22.02 2.28 -10.86
N ILE A 359 22.59 1.42 -11.71
CA ILE A 359 21.83 0.40 -12.44
C ILE A 359 21.54 -0.77 -11.48
N SER A 360 20.34 -0.77 -10.91
CA SER A 360 19.91 -1.74 -9.89
C SER A 360 19.10 -2.92 -10.45
N SER A 361 18.74 -2.89 -11.74
CA SER A 361 17.94 -3.92 -12.39
C SER A 361 18.43 -4.20 -13.82
N ARG A 362 18.05 -5.36 -14.36
CA ARG A 362 18.30 -5.78 -15.75
C ARG A 362 17.06 -5.67 -16.64
N ASP A 363 15.95 -5.21 -16.09
CA ASP A 363 14.68 -4.96 -16.78
C ASP A 363 14.70 -3.63 -17.58
N GLU A 364 13.54 -3.22 -18.10
CA GLU A 364 13.34 -1.98 -18.83
C GLU A 364 13.73 -0.74 -18.02
N ILE A 365 13.60 -0.79 -16.69
CA ILE A 365 13.99 0.31 -15.80
C ILE A 365 15.51 0.41 -15.72
N GLY A 366 16.20 -0.73 -15.67
CA GLY A 366 17.65 -0.80 -15.78
C GLY A 366 18.17 -0.23 -17.10
N GLN A 367 17.56 -0.62 -18.22
CA GLN A 367 17.92 -0.13 -19.56
C GLN A 367 17.68 1.38 -19.71
N LEU A 368 16.59 1.90 -19.14
CA LEU A 368 16.30 3.33 -19.13
C LEU A 368 17.33 4.11 -18.31
N SER A 369 17.75 3.57 -17.17
CA SER A 369 18.80 4.16 -16.32
C SER A 369 20.15 4.18 -17.04
N GLN A 370 20.51 3.10 -17.74
CA GLN A 370 21.73 3.05 -18.56
C GLN A 370 21.69 4.08 -19.70
N SER A 371 20.57 4.16 -20.41
CA SER A 371 20.39 5.11 -21.52
C SER A 371 20.47 6.56 -21.04
N PHE A 372 19.92 6.85 -19.86
CA PHE A 372 20.06 8.15 -19.20
C PHE A 372 21.52 8.48 -18.89
N ASN A 373 22.28 7.56 -18.26
CA ASN A 373 23.69 7.80 -17.95
C ASN A 373 24.53 8.06 -19.21
N ILE A 374 24.27 7.31 -20.30
CA ILE A 374 24.93 7.53 -21.60
C ILE A 374 24.60 8.92 -22.16
N MET A 375 23.34 9.36 -22.07
CA MET A 375 22.91 10.69 -22.52
C MET A 375 23.62 11.81 -21.75
N VAL A 376 23.67 11.71 -20.42
CA VAL A 376 24.34 12.71 -19.56
C VAL A 376 25.84 12.77 -19.86
N SER A 377 26.48 11.62 -20.04
CA SER A 377 27.91 11.56 -20.42
C SER A 377 28.17 12.22 -21.79
N LYS A 378 27.30 11.99 -22.78
CA LYS A 378 27.41 12.66 -24.10
C LYS A 378 27.21 14.18 -24.01
N LEU A 379 26.28 14.64 -23.17
CA LEU A 379 26.08 16.08 -22.93
C LEU A 379 27.31 16.70 -22.28
N SER A 380 27.93 16.02 -21.31
CA SER A 380 29.17 16.48 -20.68
C SER A 380 30.33 16.58 -21.66
N ASP A 381 30.52 15.56 -22.51
CA ASP A 381 31.57 15.58 -23.55
C ASP A 381 31.32 16.70 -24.57
N LEU A 382 30.07 16.90 -25.00
CA LEU A 382 29.73 17.99 -25.92
C LEU A 382 29.98 19.36 -25.30
N GLY A 383 29.65 19.55 -24.02
CA GLY A 383 29.93 20.78 -23.28
C GLY A 383 31.43 21.08 -23.19
N TYR A 384 32.24 20.07 -22.87
CA TYR A 384 33.70 20.21 -22.81
C TYR A 384 34.29 20.58 -24.18
N ARG A 385 33.87 19.92 -25.26
CA ARG A 385 34.33 20.24 -26.62
C ARG A 385 33.98 21.65 -27.05
N LEU A 386 32.77 22.11 -26.70
CA LEU A 386 32.35 23.48 -27.01
C LEU A 386 33.23 24.51 -26.29
N TYR A 387 33.50 24.27 -25.01
CA TYR A 387 34.38 25.11 -24.21
C TYR A 387 35.82 25.17 -24.76
N GLU A 388 36.41 24.02 -25.11
CA GLU A 388 37.73 24.00 -25.75
C GLU A 388 37.76 24.74 -27.09
N SER A 389 36.70 24.61 -27.88
CA SER A 389 36.58 25.32 -29.15
C SER A 389 36.54 26.83 -28.94
N GLU A 390 35.80 27.31 -27.93
CA GLU A 390 35.71 28.73 -27.59
C GLU A 390 37.06 29.29 -27.13
N ILE A 391 37.80 28.57 -26.27
CA ILE A 391 39.16 28.95 -25.86
C ILE A 391 40.09 29.06 -27.07
N ARG A 392 40.05 28.06 -27.96
CA ARG A 392 40.90 28.03 -29.15
C ARG A 392 40.60 29.21 -30.07
N GLU A 393 39.32 29.55 -30.25
CA GLU A 393 38.91 30.73 -31.01
C GLU A 393 39.43 32.02 -30.38
N LYS A 394 39.27 32.20 -29.07
CA LYS A 394 39.76 33.39 -28.35
C LYS A 394 41.28 33.54 -28.46
N ASN A 395 42.03 32.46 -28.29
CA ASN A 395 43.49 32.48 -28.42
C ASN A 395 43.95 32.80 -29.86
N ALA A 396 43.24 32.29 -30.87
CA ALA A 396 43.50 32.64 -32.26
C ALA A 396 43.23 34.13 -32.52
N GLN A 397 42.14 34.70 -31.98
CA GLN A 397 41.84 36.13 -32.09
C GLN A 397 42.93 37.00 -31.45
N ILE A 398 43.37 36.67 -30.23
CA ILE A 398 44.46 37.38 -29.55
C ILE A 398 45.76 37.32 -30.37
N SER A 399 46.11 36.13 -30.86
CA SER A 399 47.34 35.94 -31.66
C SER A 399 47.29 36.73 -32.97
N ALA A 400 46.13 36.76 -33.64
CA ALA A 400 45.93 37.54 -34.86
C ALA A 400 46.07 39.05 -34.60
N LEU A 401 45.51 39.56 -33.49
CA LEU A 401 45.66 40.96 -33.08
C LEU A 401 47.14 41.31 -32.80
N GLN A 402 47.86 40.45 -32.08
CA GLN A 402 49.29 40.66 -31.79
C GLN A 402 50.15 40.69 -33.07
N SER A 403 49.84 39.85 -34.05
CA SER A 403 50.57 39.80 -35.34
C SER A 403 50.41 41.07 -36.18
N GLN A 404 49.43 41.94 -35.91
CA GLN A 404 49.26 43.20 -36.66
C GLN A 404 50.29 44.27 -36.29
N ILE A 405 51.02 44.12 -35.18
CA ILE A 405 52.13 45.01 -34.82
C ILE A 405 53.39 44.51 -35.52
N ASN A 406 53.79 45.12 -36.65
CA ASN A 406 55.01 44.73 -37.38
C ASN A 406 56.28 45.25 -36.66
N PRO A 407 57.05 44.41 -35.95
CA PRO A 407 58.19 44.86 -35.16
C PRO A 407 59.31 45.40 -36.06
N HIS A 408 59.47 44.80 -37.23
CA HIS A 408 60.50 45.16 -38.21
C HIS A 408 60.28 46.57 -38.77
N PHE A 409 59.03 46.96 -39.04
CA PHE A 409 58.72 48.32 -39.47
C PHE A 409 59.16 49.36 -38.42
N LEU A 410 58.87 49.11 -37.13
CA LEU A 410 59.26 50.01 -36.05
C LEU A 410 60.78 50.10 -35.87
N TYR A 411 61.49 48.95 -35.91
CA TYR A 411 62.96 48.95 -35.83
C TYR A 411 63.59 49.69 -36.99
N ASN A 412 63.09 49.47 -38.21
CA ASN A 412 63.61 50.10 -39.40
C ASN A 412 63.37 51.61 -39.38
N THR A 413 62.17 52.04 -38.95
CA THR A 413 61.84 53.46 -38.84
C THR A 413 62.78 54.16 -37.85
N LEU A 414 63.00 53.58 -36.67
CA LEU A 414 63.93 54.15 -35.68
C LEU A 414 65.39 54.12 -36.16
N GLY A 415 65.79 53.05 -36.86
CA GLY A 415 67.11 52.94 -37.47
C GLY A 415 67.35 54.04 -38.51
N SER A 416 66.35 54.33 -39.35
CA SER A 416 66.41 55.44 -40.31
C SER A 416 66.54 56.79 -39.61
N ILE A 417 65.78 57.05 -38.53
CA ILE A 417 65.89 58.30 -37.77
C ILE A 417 67.29 58.44 -37.15
N SER A 418 67.85 57.36 -36.60
CA SER A 418 69.23 57.34 -36.07
C SER A 418 70.24 57.73 -37.15
N MET A 419 70.14 57.16 -38.36
CA MET A 419 71.04 57.44 -39.46
C MET A 419 70.96 58.90 -39.93
N TYR A 420 69.73 59.44 -40.08
CA TYR A 420 69.53 60.85 -40.44
C TYR A 420 70.14 61.81 -39.40
N ALA A 421 69.99 61.50 -38.11
CA ALA A 421 70.56 62.29 -37.04
C ALA A 421 72.09 62.26 -37.01
N GLU A 422 72.70 61.11 -37.32
CA GLU A 422 74.14 60.94 -37.39
C GLU A 422 74.76 61.78 -38.51
N ILE A 423 74.11 61.84 -39.68
CA ILE A 423 74.51 62.69 -40.82
C ILE A 423 74.47 64.18 -40.42
N GLN A 424 73.49 64.59 -39.62
CA GLN A 424 73.34 65.97 -39.12
C GLN A 424 74.27 66.28 -37.92
N GLY A 425 75.10 65.32 -37.50
CA GLY A 425 75.98 65.47 -36.33
C GLY A 425 75.25 65.52 -34.98
N ASN A 426 73.94 65.21 -34.93
CA ASN A 426 73.15 65.26 -33.72
C ASN A 426 73.28 63.94 -32.93
N ARG A 427 74.35 63.85 -32.14
CA ARG A 427 74.70 62.67 -31.34
C ARG A 427 73.64 62.29 -30.30
N GLU A 428 72.86 63.24 -29.80
CA GLU A 428 71.83 62.98 -28.80
C GLU A 428 70.62 62.26 -29.39
N VAL A 429 70.18 62.66 -30.60
CA VAL A 429 69.10 61.95 -31.31
C VAL A 429 69.53 60.52 -31.69
N VAL A 430 70.79 60.31 -32.07
CA VAL A 430 71.36 58.96 -32.34
C VAL A 430 71.32 58.08 -31.09
N LYS A 431 71.76 58.59 -29.93
CA LYS A 431 71.68 57.85 -28.67
C LYS A 431 70.23 57.53 -28.28
N MET A 432 69.34 58.53 -28.37
CA MET A 432 67.94 58.39 -27.97
C MET A 432 67.19 57.35 -28.83
N THR A 433 67.36 57.41 -30.15
CA THR A 433 66.74 56.45 -31.10
C THR A 433 67.27 55.03 -30.94
N ASN A 434 68.57 54.86 -30.68
CA ASN A 434 69.16 53.55 -30.40
C ASN A 434 68.67 52.95 -29.08
N ASN A 435 68.60 53.76 -28.01
CA ASN A 435 68.04 53.32 -26.74
C ASN A 435 66.55 52.98 -26.87
N LEU A 436 65.77 53.78 -27.61
CA LEU A 436 64.35 53.52 -27.87
C LEU A 436 64.17 52.22 -28.68
N SER A 437 65.02 51.98 -29.67
CA SER A 437 65.04 50.74 -30.47
C SER A 437 65.33 49.51 -29.59
N LYS A 438 66.24 49.64 -28.61
CA LYS A 438 66.52 48.59 -27.61
C LYS A 438 65.32 48.35 -26.69
N LEU A 439 64.67 49.41 -26.19
CA LEU A 439 63.46 49.30 -25.36
C LEU A 439 62.32 48.57 -26.11
N LEU A 440 62.07 48.95 -27.37
CA LEU A 440 61.03 48.31 -28.18
C LEU A 440 61.35 46.85 -28.49
N ARG A 441 62.62 46.51 -28.76
CA ARG A 441 63.06 45.11 -28.90
C ARG A 441 62.74 44.29 -27.67
N TYR A 442 63.08 44.84 -26.51
CA TYR A 442 62.79 44.19 -25.24
C TYR A 442 61.28 44.04 -25.00
N SER A 443 60.43 44.95 -25.48
CA SER A 443 58.97 44.86 -25.37
C SER A 443 58.27 43.90 -26.32
N ILE A 444 58.72 43.80 -27.57
CA ILE A 444 57.99 43.08 -28.62
C ILE A 444 58.54 41.67 -28.87
N ASN A 445 59.85 41.43 -28.66
CA ASN A 445 60.49 40.19 -29.14
C ASN A 445 60.58 39.04 -28.12
N SER A 446 59.89 39.10 -26.97
CA SER A 446 60.02 38.05 -25.95
C SER A 446 58.68 37.46 -25.52
N HIS A 447 58.53 36.15 -25.77
CA HIS A 447 57.46 35.28 -25.26
C HIS A 447 57.75 34.80 -23.83
N LYS A 448 58.90 35.16 -23.24
CA LYS A 448 59.29 34.73 -21.89
C LYS A 448 58.74 35.69 -20.84
N SER A 449 58.09 35.12 -19.83
CA SER A 449 57.54 35.85 -18.67
C SER A 449 58.59 36.22 -17.62
N GLN A 450 59.76 35.56 -17.65
CA GLN A 450 60.89 35.81 -16.76
C GLN A 450 62.17 36.01 -17.57
N VAL A 451 63.08 36.84 -17.06
CA VAL A 451 64.38 37.11 -17.66
C VAL A 451 65.46 37.22 -16.58
N PRO A 452 66.74 36.96 -16.90
CA PRO A 452 67.85 37.31 -16.04
C PRO A 452 67.85 38.80 -15.63
N LEU A 453 68.22 39.09 -14.38
CA LEU A 453 68.23 40.45 -13.83
C LEU A 453 69.08 41.41 -14.66
N ASN A 454 70.18 40.96 -15.27
CA ASN A 454 70.99 41.80 -16.16
C ASN A 454 70.18 42.38 -17.34
N LEU A 455 69.26 41.61 -17.94
CA LEU A 455 68.44 42.09 -19.05
C LEU A 455 67.42 43.13 -18.61
N GLU A 456 66.83 42.96 -17.42
CA GLU A 456 65.94 43.96 -16.82
C GLU A 456 66.72 45.25 -16.47
N LEU A 457 67.95 45.12 -15.97
CA LEU A 457 68.82 46.28 -15.69
C LEU A 457 69.25 47.01 -16.97
N ASP A 458 69.61 46.28 -18.02
CA ASP A 458 69.99 46.87 -19.30
C ASP A 458 68.80 47.61 -19.93
N HIS A 459 67.60 47.07 -19.77
CA HIS A 459 66.36 47.73 -20.16
C HIS A 459 66.14 49.04 -19.39
N VAL A 460 66.26 49.02 -18.06
CA VAL A 460 66.13 50.23 -17.22
C VAL A 460 67.24 51.25 -17.49
N LYS A 461 68.49 50.81 -17.70
CA LYS A 461 69.60 51.70 -18.10
C LYS A 461 69.32 52.38 -19.44
N GLY A 462 68.80 51.63 -20.41
CA GLY A 462 68.37 52.19 -21.71
C GLY A 462 67.26 53.22 -21.55
N TYR A 463 66.28 52.96 -20.69
CA TYR A 463 65.22 53.91 -20.35
C TYR A 463 65.77 55.17 -19.67
N MET A 464 66.66 55.00 -18.69
CA MET A 464 67.30 56.11 -17.98
C MET A 464 68.14 56.96 -18.92
N ALA A 465 68.89 56.36 -19.84
CA ALA A 465 69.66 57.12 -20.82
C ALA A 465 68.77 58.02 -21.69
N ILE A 466 67.55 57.60 -22.04
CA ILE A 466 66.58 58.47 -22.75
C ILE A 466 66.11 59.62 -21.86
N GLN A 467 65.80 59.34 -20.60
CA GLN A 467 65.31 60.35 -19.67
C GLN A 467 66.40 61.36 -19.30
N GLN A 468 67.66 60.93 -19.15
CA GLN A 468 68.80 61.82 -18.90
C GLN A 468 68.96 62.85 -20.03
N ILE A 469 68.85 62.41 -21.29
CA ILE A 469 68.86 63.31 -22.46
C ILE A 469 67.68 64.28 -22.41
N ARG A 470 66.46 63.77 -22.13
CA ARG A 470 65.24 64.59 -22.07
C ARG A 470 65.29 65.67 -21.00
N PHE A 471 65.91 65.37 -19.86
CA PHE A 471 66.06 66.29 -18.73
C PHE A 471 67.43 66.98 -18.69
N GLU A 472 68.19 67.01 -19.79
CA GLU A 472 69.49 67.71 -19.90
C GLU A 472 70.48 67.33 -18.78
N ASP A 473 70.61 66.04 -18.49
CA ASP A 473 71.47 65.46 -17.45
C ASP A 473 71.18 65.91 -16.00
N LYS A 474 70.03 66.56 -15.77
CA LYS A 474 69.55 66.95 -14.43
C LYS A 474 69.18 65.77 -13.54
N ILE A 475 69.06 64.58 -14.12
CA ILE A 475 68.78 63.32 -13.43
C ILE A 475 70.01 62.43 -13.50
N GLN A 476 70.49 61.97 -12.35
CA GLN A 476 71.62 61.03 -12.28
C GLN A 476 71.12 59.65 -11.85
N PHE A 477 71.60 58.61 -12.52
CA PHE A 477 71.23 57.22 -12.23
C PHE A 477 72.45 56.42 -11.83
N HIS A 478 72.46 55.94 -10.59
CA HIS A 478 73.55 55.15 -10.04
C HIS A 478 73.08 53.72 -9.83
N VAL A 479 73.82 52.75 -10.37
CA VAL A 479 73.53 51.32 -10.23
C VAL A 479 74.66 50.64 -9.49
N ASN A 480 74.35 50.03 -8.35
CA ASN A 480 75.30 49.24 -7.57
C ASN A 480 74.66 47.90 -7.16
N ILE A 481 74.76 46.91 -8.05
CA ILE A 481 74.26 45.55 -7.82
C ILE A 481 75.44 44.59 -7.69
N GLU A 482 75.37 43.69 -6.70
CA GLU A 482 76.32 42.58 -6.57
C GLU A 482 76.34 41.71 -7.84
N PRO A 483 77.51 41.44 -8.47
CA PRO A 483 77.58 40.72 -9.75
C PRO A 483 76.92 39.34 -9.76
N GLU A 484 76.88 38.65 -8.61
CA GLU A 484 76.23 37.35 -8.44
C GLU A 484 74.71 37.42 -8.68
N LEU A 485 74.07 38.57 -8.44
CA LEU A 485 72.63 38.72 -8.61
C LEU A 485 72.19 38.80 -10.08
N LEU A 486 73.11 39.10 -11.00
CA LEU A 486 72.82 39.44 -12.39
C LEU A 486 72.25 38.29 -13.22
N SER A 487 72.58 37.04 -12.86
CA SER A 487 72.12 35.84 -13.58
C SER A 487 70.79 35.27 -13.06
N TYR A 488 70.33 35.71 -11.90
CA TYR A 488 69.08 35.21 -11.33
C TYR A 488 67.86 35.72 -12.12
N SER A 489 66.86 34.85 -12.23
CA SER A 489 65.65 35.05 -13.02
C SER A 489 64.63 35.89 -12.25
N VAL A 490 64.23 37.01 -12.84
CA VAL A 490 63.21 37.93 -12.31
C VAL A 490 62.04 38.05 -13.28
N ILE A 491 60.90 38.50 -12.75
CA ILE A 491 59.73 38.82 -13.58
C ILE A 491 60.12 39.98 -14.50
N ARG A 492 59.83 39.85 -15.80
CA ARG A 492 60.08 40.91 -16.79
C ARG A 492 59.24 42.17 -16.51
N PHE A 493 59.82 43.36 -16.70
CA PHE A 493 59.16 44.66 -16.45
C PHE A 493 58.75 44.91 -14.99
N ILE A 494 59.65 44.65 -14.03
CA ILE A 494 59.43 44.99 -12.62
C ILE A 494 60.23 46.19 -12.15
N LEU A 495 61.38 46.49 -12.74
CA LEU A 495 62.23 47.61 -12.31
C LEU A 495 61.82 48.92 -12.99
N GLN A 496 61.46 48.87 -14.28
CA GLN A 496 61.09 50.06 -15.05
C GLN A 496 59.94 50.85 -14.39
N PRO A 497 58.81 50.26 -13.97
CA PRO A 497 57.71 51.04 -13.40
C PRO A 497 58.11 51.79 -12.12
N ILE A 498 59.09 51.28 -11.37
CA ILE A 498 59.53 51.87 -10.11
C ILE A 498 60.47 53.04 -10.37
N VAL A 499 61.40 52.87 -11.30
CA VAL A 499 62.30 53.94 -11.75
C VAL A 499 61.51 55.04 -12.47
N GLU A 500 60.53 54.70 -13.29
CA GLU A 500 59.63 55.66 -13.93
C GLU A 500 58.84 56.48 -12.90
N ASN A 501 58.30 55.85 -11.87
CA ASN A 501 57.62 56.56 -10.78
C ASN A 501 58.57 57.52 -10.04
N SER A 502 59.83 57.14 -9.87
CA SER A 502 60.85 57.99 -9.25
C SER A 502 61.08 59.28 -10.06
N ILE A 503 61.02 59.19 -11.38
CA ILE A 503 61.16 60.36 -12.29
C ILE A 503 59.86 61.17 -12.31
N VAL A 504 58.74 60.56 -12.68
CA VAL A 504 57.47 61.27 -12.97
C VAL A 504 56.81 61.83 -11.70
N HIS A 505 56.93 61.14 -10.57
CA HIS A 505 56.31 61.55 -9.32
C HIS A 505 57.29 62.08 -8.28
N GLY A 506 58.55 61.64 -8.31
CA GLY A 506 59.60 62.17 -7.42
C GLY A 506 60.23 63.45 -7.97
N ILE A 507 60.91 63.36 -9.11
CA ILE A 507 61.80 64.43 -9.61
C ILE A 507 61.05 65.52 -10.40
N ASP A 508 60.17 65.13 -11.34
CA ASP A 508 59.44 66.05 -12.23
C ASP A 508 58.44 66.94 -11.46
N LYS A 509 57.84 66.42 -10.39
CA LYS A 509 56.97 67.18 -9.46
C LYS A 509 57.74 67.90 -8.34
N GLY A 510 59.05 67.69 -8.25
CA GLY A 510 59.96 68.26 -7.27
C GLY A 510 60.70 69.49 -7.81
N ASN A 511 62.00 69.56 -7.55
CA ASN A 511 62.86 70.70 -7.95
C ASN A 511 63.44 70.55 -9.38
N GLY A 512 63.09 69.50 -10.13
CA GLY A 512 63.57 69.25 -11.50
C GLY A 512 65.01 68.71 -11.62
N TYR A 513 65.69 68.46 -10.50
CA TYR A 513 66.99 67.78 -10.41
C TYR A 513 66.88 66.66 -9.38
N GLY A 514 67.53 65.51 -9.61
CA GLY A 514 67.50 64.44 -8.63
C GLY A 514 68.39 63.24 -8.96
N ASN A 515 68.69 62.46 -7.93
CA ASN A 515 69.49 61.26 -7.98
C ASN A 515 68.61 60.04 -7.73
N ILE A 516 68.71 59.04 -8.61
CA ILE A 516 68.08 57.73 -8.43
C ILE A 516 69.19 56.70 -8.23
N ILE A 517 69.18 56.05 -7.07
CA ILE A 517 70.16 55.04 -6.69
C ILE A 517 69.48 53.68 -6.65
N LEU A 518 69.94 52.76 -7.49
CA LEU A 518 69.50 51.38 -7.52
C LEU A 518 70.59 50.49 -6.93
N THR A 519 70.31 49.87 -5.79
CA THR A 519 71.21 48.91 -5.14
C THR A 519 70.61 47.51 -5.11
N GLY A 520 71.45 46.49 -5.20
CA GLY A 520 71.02 45.08 -5.10
C GLY A 520 71.98 44.29 -4.23
N LYS A 521 71.47 43.63 -3.19
CA LYS A 521 72.25 42.79 -2.28
C LYS A 521 71.59 41.43 -2.07
N LYS A 522 72.42 40.39 -1.95
CA LYS A 522 72.00 39.06 -1.52
C LYS A 522 71.79 39.04 0.00
N GLN A 523 70.64 38.56 0.46
CA GLN A 523 70.32 38.38 1.88
C GLN A 523 69.86 36.95 2.10
N GLU A 524 70.71 36.10 2.70
CA GLU A 524 70.45 34.67 3.01
C GLU A 524 69.65 33.94 1.89
N ASP A 525 68.31 33.92 1.97
CA ASP A 525 67.42 33.20 1.05
C ASP A 525 66.76 34.04 -0.06
N HIS A 526 67.05 35.34 -0.15
CA HIS A 526 66.41 36.24 -1.10
C HIS A 526 67.35 37.35 -1.60
N MET A 527 66.97 38.01 -2.69
CA MET A 527 67.61 39.26 -3.11
C MET A 527 66.76 40.45 -2.68
N LEU A 528 67.44 41.49 -2.19
CA LEU A 528 66.84 42.77 -1.85
C LEU A 528 67.33 43.81 -2.86
N ILE A 529 66.42 44.29 -3.71
CA ILE A 529 66.67 45.42 -4.61
C ILE A 529 66.07 46.67 -3.98
N THR A 530 66.89 47.70 -3.80
CA THR A 530 66.45 48.98 -3.25
C THR A 530 66.59 50.06 -4.30
N ILE A 531 65.50 50.78 -4.58
CA ILE A 531 65.49 51.96 -5.45
C ILE A 531 65.17 53.17 -4.58
N GLN A 532 66.08 54.13 -4.54
CA GLN A 532 65.96 55.36 -3.76
C GLN A 532 66.02 56.57 -4.67
N ASP A 533 65.09 57.51 -4.49
CA ASP A 533 65.13 58.85 -5.08
C ASP A 533 65.20 59.93 -3.99
N ASP A 534 65.71 61.11 -4.34
CA ASP A 534 65.77 62.31 -3.51
C ASP A 534 64.70 63.37 -3.91
N GLY A 535 63.60 62.92 -4.52
CA GLY A 535 62.55 63.78 -5.06
C GLY A 535 61.58 64.34 -4.01
N ALA A 536 60.40 64.75 -4.47
CA ALA A 536 59.38 65.44 -3.66
C ALA A 536 58.89 64.63 -2.43
N GLY A 537 59.02 63.30 -2.46
CA GLY A 537 58.51 62.40 -1.42
C GLY A 537 56.98 62.45 -1.27
N MET A 538 56.45 61.73 -0.30
CA MET A 538 55.01 61.66 -0.02
C MET A 538 54.69 62.14 1.41
N SER A 539 53.54 62.81 1.57
CA SER A 539 53.00 63.06 2.92
C SER A 539 52.56 61.75 3.59
N ALA A 540 52.51 61.73 4.92
CA ALA A 540 52.06 60.55 5.68
C ALA A 540 50.67 60.07 5.24
N VAL A 541 49.76 60.99 4.90
CA VAL A 541 48.41 60.67 4.40
C VAL A 541 48.45 60.03 3.01
N GLN A 542 49.30 60.53 2.11
CA GLN A 542 49.46 59.95 0.77
C GLN A 542 50.11 58.55 0.82
N LEU A 543 51.12 58.37 1.68
CA LEU A 543 51.76 57.08 1.90
C LEU A 543 50.77 56.08 2.50
N GLN A 544 49.99 56.48 3.51
CA GLN A 544 48.98 55.62 4.12
C GLN A 544 47.90 55.21 3.12
N ASN A 545 47.36 56.14 2.32
CA ASN A 545 46.37 55.83 1.29
C ASN A 545 46.90 54.85 0.23
N LEU A 546 48.20 54.89 -0.09
CA LEU A 546 48.84 53.97 -1.02
C LEU A 546 49.02 52.59 -0.38
N LEU A 547 49.38 52.55 0.90
CA LEU A 547 49.51 51.30 1.68
C LEU A 547 48.15 50.64 1.95
N ASP A 548 47.07 51.39 2.16
CA ASP A 548 45.74 50.85 2.40
C ASP A 548 45.17 50.19 1.13
N LYS A 549 45.48 50.75 -0.05
CA LYS A 549 45.17 50.12 -1.36
C LYS A 549 45.92 48.81 -1.62
N LYS A 550 46.97 48.49 -0.84
CA LYS A 550 47.71 47.22 -0.92
C LYS A 550 46.86 46.01 -0.47
N PHE A 551 45.78 46.25 0.28
CA PHE A 551 44.95 45.21 0.90
C PHE A 551 43.62 44.91 0.18
N ASP A 552 43.24 45.70 -0.84
CA ASP A 552 41.97 45.50 -1.55
C ASP A 552 42.21 44.70 -2.85
N PHE A 553 42.19 43.37 -2.74
CA PHE A 553 42.41 42.45 -3.87
C PHE A 553 41.24 42.42 -4.88
N ALA A 554 40.12 43.08 -4.58
CA ALA A 554 38.83 42.84 -5.24
C ALA A 554 38.36 43.92 -6.22
N SER A 555 39.03 45.07 -6.35
CA SER A 555 38.50 46.17 -7.16
C SER A 555 39.60 46.92 -7.94
N ALA A 556 39.68 46.68 -9.25
CA ALA A 556 40.38 47.59 -10.17
C ALA A 556 39.85 47.42 -11.60
N GLU A 557 38.83 48.21 -11.95
CA GLU A 557 38.56 48.60 -13.33
C GLU A 557 39.70 49.50 -13.86
N GLU A 558 39.95 49.42 -15.17
CA GLU A 558 40.99 50.17 -15.88
C GLU A 558 40.74 51.68 -15.83
N GLY A 559 41.55 52.40 -15.04
CA GLY A 559 41.56 53.85 -14.95
C GLY A 559 42.96 54.39 -14.67
N THR A 560 43.28 55.57 -15.20
CA THR A 560 44.63 56.13 -15.31
C THR A 560 45.18 56.72 -14.00
N GLY A 561 46.42 56.37 -13.62
CA GLY A 561 47.28 57.28 -12.84
C GLY A 561 47.90 56.84 -11.50
N GLY A 562 47.73 55.60 -11.02
CA GLY A 562 48.33 55.17 -9.72
C GLY A 562 48.73 53.70 -9.59
N HIS A 563 48.74 52.94 -10.69
CA HIS A 563 48.71 51.47 -10.64
C HIS A 563 50.08 50.80 -10.77
N GLY A 564 51.15 51.52 -11.14
CA GLY A 564 52.45 50.92 -11.47
C GLY A 564 53.07 50.11 -10.33
N LEU A 565 53.22 50.70 -9.14
CA LEU A 565 53.82 50.04 -7.98
C LEU A 565 52.97 48.88 -7.45
N MET A 566 51.65 49.05 -7.38
CA MET A 566 50.75 48.00 -6.91
C MET A 566 50.68 46.83 -7.89
N ASN A 567 50.75 47.08 -9.19
CA ASN A 567 50.86 46.03 -10.20
C ASN A 567 52.18 45.26 -10.06
N VAL A 568 53.31 45.93 -9.82
CA VAL A 568 54.58 45.22 -9.56
C VAL A 568 54.48 44.38 -8.29
N HIS A 569 53.96 44.92 -7.19
CA HIS A 569 53.75 44.15 -5.95
C HIS A 569 52.85 42.92 -6.17
N ARG A 570 51.71 43.10 -6.84
CA ARG A 570 50.75 42.02 -7.13
C ARG A 570 51.39 40.94 -8.01
N ARG A 571 52.17 41.33 -9.02
CA ARG A 571 52.88 40.37 -9.89
C ARG A 571 53.91 39.56 -9.12
N ILE A 572 54.64 40.19 -8.18
CA ILE A 572 55.59 39.50 -7.31
C ILE A 572 54.84 38.53 -6.38
N ALA A 573 53.79 38.99 -5.69
CA ALA A 573 53.01 38.16 -4.76
C ALA A 573 52.31 36.98 -5.44
N LEU A 574 51.71 37.19 -6.62
CA LEU A 574 51.06 36.12 -7.39
C LEU A 574 52.04 35.04 -7.87
N ARG A 575 53.28 35.42 -8.18
CA ARG A 575 54.28 34.49 -8.73
C ARG A 575 55.09 33.78 -7.64
N TYR A 576 55.48 34.49 -6.60
CA TYR A 576 56.42 34.00 -5.60
C TYR A 576 55.80 33.80 -4.20
N GLY A 577 54.55 34.21 -4.01
CA GLY A 577 53.84 34.13 -2.73
C GLY A 577 53.90 35.43 -1.93
N ASN A 578 53.03 35.54 -0.92
CA ASN A 578 52.80 36.77 -0.15
C ASN A 578 53.99 37.23 0.71
N GLN A 579 55.02 36.39 0.88
CA GLN A 579 56.25 36.73 1.59
C GLN A 579 57.20 37.63 0.78
N TYR A 580 56.98 37.72 -0.54
CA TYR A 580 57.75 38.59 -1.44
C TYR A 580 56.90 39.77 -1.90
N GLY A 581 57.53 40.90 -2.22
CA GLY A 581 56.78 42.07 -2.63
C GLY A 581 57.55 43.38 -2.51
N ILE A 582 56.78 44.46 -2.36
CA ILE A 582 57.30 45.82 -2.24
C ILE A 582 57.00 46.39 -0.86
N LYS A 583 58.00 47.01 -0.25
CA LYS A 583 57.87 47.92 0.90
C LYS A 583 58.28 49.33 0.47
N ILE A 584 57.54 50.34 0.91
CA ILE A 584 57.75 51.74 0.54
C ILE A 584 57.97 52.55 1.80
N GLU A 585 59.04 53.33 1.81
CA GLU A 585 59.35 54.32 2.84
C GLU A 585 59.52 55.68 2.15
N SER A 586 58.80 56.71 2.59
CA SER A 586 58.86 58.03 1.97
C SER A 586 58.61 59.12 2.99
N SER A 587 59.25 60.27 2.81
CA SER A 587 59.02 61.46 3.63
C SER A 587 59.00 62.70 2.76
N LEU A 588 58.08 63.61 3.04
CA LEU A 588 57.89 64.82 2.23
C LEU A 588 59.19 65.64 2.16
N LYS A 589 59.62 65.96 0.94
CA LYS A 589 60.88 66.65 0.59
C LYS A 589 62.18 65.91 0.96
N GLN A 590 62.12 64.62 1.26
CA GLN A 590 63.30 63.77 1.53
C GLN A 590 63.43 62.60 0.55
N GLY A 591 62.56 62.53 -0.47
CA GLY A 591 62.54 61.45 -1.45
C GLY A 591 61.78 60.19 -1.00
N THR A 592 61.91 59.12 -1.79
CA THR A 592 61.24 57.83 -1.56
C THR A 592 62.23 56.68 -1.71
N THR A 593 62.12 55.68 -0.84
CA THR A 593 62.89 54.44 -0.90
C THR A 593 61.93 53.25 -1.05
N ILE A 594 62.18 52.44 -2.07
CA ILE A 594 61.36 51.29 -2.44
C ILE A 594 62.21 50.04 -2.35
N PHE A 595 61.78 49.11 -1.50
CA PHE A 595 62.43 47.83 -1.28
C PHE A 595 61.65 46.73 -2.00
N LEU A 596 62.32 45.99 -2.88
CA LEU A 596 61.79 44.81 -3.54
C LEU A 596 62.47 43.57 -2.97
N THR A 597 61.69 42.72 -2.35
CA THR A 597 62.13 41.41 -1.85
C THR A 597 61.75 40.37 -2.90
N LEU A 598 62.74 39.69 -3.51
CA LEU A 598 62.54 38.68 -4.55
C LEU A 598 63.30 37.40 -4.21
N PRO A 599 62.80 36.20 -4.57
CA PRO A 599 63.54 34.95 -4.37
C PRO A 599 64.77 34.85 -5.27
N LEU A 600 65.76 34.07 -4.85
CA LEU A 600 66.90 33.66 -5.67
C LEU A 600 66.51 32.47 -6.56
N ILE A 601 66.14 32.72 -7.82
CA ILE A 601 65.77 31.67 -8.79
C ILE A 601 66.82 31.59 -9.89
N GLU A 602 67.55 30.48 -9.97
CA GLU A 602 68.51 30.28 -11.06
C GLU A 602 67.76 30.14 -12.39
N ASP A 603 68.31 30.74 -13.46
CA ASP A 603 67.77 30.60 -14.81
C ASP A 603 68.05 29.17 -15.30
N HIS A 604 67.18 28.23 -14.91
CA HIS A 604 67.18 26.91 -15.53
C HIS A 604 66.82 27.10 -17.00
N LEU A 605 67.82 26.94 -17.86
CA LEU A 605 67.63 26.65 -19.28
C LEU A 605 66.70 25.43 -19.39
N GLU A 606 65.39 25.64 -19.48
CA GLU A 606 64.44 24.61 -19.90
C GLU A 606 64.70 24.27 -21.37
N GLY A 607 65.68 23.39 -21.59
CA GLY A 607 65.81 22.58 -22.78
C GLY A 607 65.12 21.23 -22.55
N GLY A 608 63.87 21.11 -23.02
CA GLY A 608 63.27 19.84 -23.45
C GLY A 608 62.63 18.95 -22.38
N LYS A 609 61.29 18.87 -22.38
CA LYS A 609 60.50 17.80 -23.01
C LYS A 609 59.02 17.94 -22.58
N MET A 610 58.15 18.15 -23.56
CA MET A 610 56.75 17.76 -23.45
C MET A 610 56.70 16.23 -23.40
N ASP A 611 56.13 15.66 -22.35
CA ASP A 611 55.59 14.30 -22.33
C ASP A 611 54.30 14.30 -21.50
N ALA A 612 53.24 13.76 -22.13
CA ALA A 612 51.90 13.38 -21.65
C ALA A 612 50.89 14.49 -21.29
#